data_AF-W2SSJ2-F1
#
_entry.id   AF-W2SSJ2-F1
#
_cell.length_a   1.000
_cell.length_b   1.000
_cell.length_c   1.000
_cell.angle_alpha   90.00
_cell.angle_beta   90.00
_cell.angle_gamma   90.00
#
_symmetry.space_group_name_H-M   'P 1'
#
loop_
_entity.id
_entity.type
_entity.pdbx_description
1 polymer ?
#
loop_
_entity_poly.entity_id
_entity_poly.type
_entity_poly.pdbx_seq_one_letter_code
_entity_poly.pdbx_strand_id
1 'polypeptide(L)'
;MGKGISIKTRIGITMGFLAMLIVALSAVGLLGLTRSNEAYRETFTDQMPSSHAVNLAEIYAARERLALDRAAFELGTPDAAATIDRAHMLRGVSDDYWKKYMALPHGGEEARLAQDVAARREALHQIADQFSVTVQSGDQTKVAAGSKALKEAYDGLSKADAVLDKFQMTQAQKGFDDAQAAFSQLRIACIAALLVGIGAAAYSFFSLRRAIAEPLGEALGAFHAIAAGDLRRPVVVRRNDEMGQLLGG
;
A
#
# COMPACT_ATOMS: atom_id res chain seq x y z
N MET A 1 23.10 26.78 -48.96
CA MET A 1 22.14 27.26 -47.93
C MET A 1 21.38 26.05 -47.42
N GLY A 2 21.51 25.71 -46.13
CA GLY A 2 20.87 24.53 -45.56
C GLY A 2 19.34 24.65 -45.60
N LYS A 3 18.64 23.59 -46.01
CA LYS A 3 17.18 23.51 -45.94
C LYS A 3 16.75 23.66 -44.48
N GLY A 4 15.86 24.63 -44.21
CA GLY A 4 15.26 24.77 -42.88
C GLY A 4 14.33 23.59 -42.58
N ILE A 5 14.04 23.34 -41.30
CA ILE A 5 13.07 22.30 -40.90
C ILE A 5 11.68 22.69 -41.40
N SER A 6 11.09 21.82 -42.22
CA SER A 6 9.73 21.91 -42.77
C SER A 6 8.67 22.09 -41.67
N ILE A 7 7.62 22.85 -41.97
CA ILE A 7 6.44 23.05 -41.11
C ILE A 7 5.75 21.72 -40.84
N LYS A 8 5.59 20.86 -41.86
CA LYS A 8 5.02 19.51 -41.69
C LYS A 8 5.84 18.66 -40.71
N THR A 9 7.16 18.68 -40.86
CA THR A 9 8.07 17.97 -39.94
C THR A 9 7.96 18.52 -38.52
N ARG A 10 7.87 19.85 -38.36
CA ARG A 10 7.73 20.50 -37.06
C ARG A 10 6.42 20.12 -36.36
N ILE A 11 5.29 20.17 -37.09
CA ILE A 11 3.99 19.73 -36.57
C ILE A 11 4.04 18.24 -36.18
N GLY A 12 4.57 17.38 -37.05
CA GLY A 12 4.71 15.94 -36.78
C GLY A 12 5.53 15.63 -35.53
N ILE A 13 6.67 16.32 -35.33
CA ILE A 13 7.50 16.18 -34.12
C ILE A 13 6.73 16.61 -32.88
N THR A 14 6.03 17.76 -32.92
CA THR A 14 5.28 18.26 -31.75
C THR A 14 4.14 17.32 -31.35
N MET A 15 3.37 16.81 -32.32
CA MET A 15 2.27 15.89 -32.04
C MET A 15 2.76 14.52 -31.60
N GLY A 16 3.83 14.00 -32.22
CA GLY A 16 4.46 12.75 -31.80
C GLY A 16 5.02 12.84 -30.37
N PHE A 17 5.68 13.95 -30.03
CA PHE A 17 6.16 14.20 -28.68
C PHE A 17 5.01 14.29 -27.67
N LEU A 18 3.94 15.03 -27.99
CA LEU A 18 2.77 15.15 -27.11
C LEU A 18 2.10 13.79 -26.86
N ALA A 19 1.93 12.99 -27.91
CA ALA A 19 1.37 11.65 -27.81
C ALA A 19 2.24 10.73 -26.93
N MET A 20 3.57 10.76 -27.14
CA MET A 20 4.51 10.02 -26.30
C MET A 20 4.42 10.43 -24.83
N LEU A 21 4.29 11.73 -24.57
CA LEU A 21 4.19 12.27 -23.21
C LEU A 21 2.90 11.83 -22.52
N ILE A 22 1.77 11.81 -23.23
CA ILE A 22 0.51 11.27 -22.71
C ILE A 22 0.67 9.80 -22.32
N VAL A 23 1.22 8.98 -23.23
CA VAL A 23 1.44 7.54 -22.96
C VAL A 23 2.33 7.33 -21.74
N ALA A 24 3.42 8.08 -21.63
CA ALA A 24 4.34 8.00 -20.49
C ALA A 24 3.65 8.36 -19.16
N LEU A 25 2.89 9.47 -19.12
CA LEU A 25 2.15 9.88 -17.92
C LEU A 25 1.07 8.87 -17.54
N SER A 26 0.33 8.33 -18.52
CA SER A 26 -0.68 7.30 -18.29
C SER A 26 -0.05 6.01 -17.74
N ALA A 27 1.10 5.57 -18.28
CA ALA A 27 1.80 4.39 -17.79
C ALA A 27 2.28 4.55 -16.34
N VAL A 28 2.88 5.69 -16.01
CA VAL A 28 3.31 6.00 -14.63
C VAL A 28 2.12 6.06 -13.68
N GLY A 29 1.02 6.70 -14.09
CA GLY A 29 -0.21 6.76 -13.31
C GLY A 29 -0.81 5.37 -13.04
N LEU A 30 -0.83 4.51 -14.05
CA LEU A 30 -1.33 3.13 -13.92
C LEU A 30 -0.46 2.31 -12.96
N LEU A 31 0.86 2.37 -13.11
CA LEU A 31 1.82 1.68 -12.23
C LEU A 31 1.68 2.14 -10.77
N GLY A 32 1.52 3.45 -10.55
CA GLY A 32 1.29 4.00 -9.22
C GLY A 32 0.00 3.48 -8.59
N LEU A 33 -1.09 3.43 -9.37
CA LEU A 33 -2.37 2.92 -8.90
C LEU A 33 -2.34 1.41 -8.61
N THR A 34 -1.69 0.62 -9.47
CA THR A 34 -1.53 -0.83 -9.26
C THR A 34 -0.73 -1.13 -7.98
N ARG A 35 0.38 -0.41 -7.74
CA ARG A 35 1.17 -0.59 -6.51
C ARG A 35 0.40 -0.20 -5.26
N SER A 36 -0.34 0.91 -5.31
CA SER A 36 -1.21 1.33 -4.21
C SER A 36 -2.27 0.26 -3.91
N ASN A 37 -2.93 -0.26 -4.96
CA ASN A 37 -3.94 -1.29 -4.82
C ASN A 37 -3.39 -2.60 -4.24
N GLU A 38 -2.16 -2.99 -4.60
CA GLU A 38 -1.53 -4.19 -4.04
C GLU A 38 -1.19 -4.02 -2.56
N ALA A 39 -0.64 -2.86 -2.17
CA ALA A 39 -0.38 -2.55 -0.76
C ALA A 39 -1.67 -2.56 0.08
N TYR A 40 -2.76 -1.97 -0.46
CA TYR A 40 -4.07 -2.04 0.19
C TYR A 40 -4.60 -3.47 0.32
N ARG A 41 -4.38 -4.29 -0.72
CA ARG A 41 -4.78 -5.71 -0.70
C ARG A 41 -4.03 -6.44 0.41
N GLU A 42 -2.70 -6.35 0.44
CA GLU A 42 -1.86 -7.01 1.46
C GLU A 42 -2.25 -6.61 2.89
N THR A 43 -2.48 -5.31 3.14
CA THR A 43 -2.94 -4.87 4.46
C THR A 43 -4.30 -5.46 4.83
N PHE A 44 -5.23 -5.55 3.88
CA PHE A 44 -6.59 -6.01 4.13
C PHE A 44 -6.74 -7.54 4.18
N THR A 45 -6.00 -8.29 3.36
CA THR A 45 -6.13 -9.74 3.28
C THR A 45 -5.21 -10.46 4.24
N ASP A 46 -4.07 -9.88 4.59
CA ASP A 46 -3.01 -10.59 5.30
C ASP A 46 -2.76 -9.94 6.67
N GLN A 47 -2.35 -8.67 6.70
CA GLN A 47 -1.89 -8.02 7.93
C GLN A 47 -3.01 -7.77 8.96
N MET A 48 -4.15 -7.22 8.53
CA MET A 48 -5.30 -6.98 9.42
C MET A 48 -5.89 -8.29 9.97
N PRO A 49 -6.22 -9.29 9.14
CA PRO A 49 -6.73 -10.57 9.63
C PRO A 49 -5.75 -11.29 10.55
N SER A 50 -4.45 -11.19 10.28
CA SER A 50 -3.39 -11.77 11.10
C SER A 50 -3.36 -11.19 12.51
N SER A 51 -3.21 -9.86 12.64
CA SER A 51 -3.19 -9.18 13.94
C SER A 51 -4.50 -9.38 14.71
N HIS A 52 -5.65 -9.30 14.02
CA HIS A 52 -6.95 -9.54 14.64
C HIS A 52 -7.11 -10.99 15.14
N ALA A 53 -6.64 -11.98 14.40
CA ALA A 53 -6.69 -13.38 14.80
C ALA A 53 -5.79 -13.66 16.01
N VAL A 54 -4.55 -13.14 16.03
CA VAL A 54 -3.65 -13.26 17.20
C VAL A 54 -4.28 -12.61 18.44
N ASN A 55 -4.81 -11.39 18.30
CA ASN A 55 -5.44 -10.67 19.40
C ASN A 55 -6.66 -11.41 19.97
N LEU A 56 -7.55 -11.92 19.12
CA LEU A 56 -8.69 -12.71 19.59
C LEU A 56 -8.24 -14.02 20.24
N ALA A 57 -7.23 -14.70 19.69
CA ALA A 57 -6.67 -15.90 20.32
C ALA A 57 -6.13 -15.59 21.73
N GLU A 58 -5.42 -14.47 21.93
CA GLU A 58 -4.97 -14.06 23.27
C GLU A 58 -6.15 -13.73 24.20
N ILE A 59 -7.13 -12.93 23.74
CA ILE A 59 -8.31 -12.55 24.54
C ILE A 59 -9.08 -13.77 25.04
N TYR A 60 -9.28 -14.77 24.18
CA TYR A 60 -10.01 -15.98 24.56
C TYR A 60 -9.19 -16.89 25.49
N ALA A 61 -7.86 -16.94 25.34
CA ALA A 61 -6.99 -17.62 26.32
C ALA A 61 -7.02 -16.93 27.70
N ALA A 62 -7.08 -15.59 27.72
CA ALA A 62 -7.23 -14.82 28.96
C ALA A 62 -8.58 -15.12 29.64
N ARG A 63 -9.65 -15.22 28.85
CA ARG A 63 -10.99 -15.56 29.34
C ARG A 63 -11.06 -16.99 29.88
N GLU A 64 -10.38 -17.94 29.23
CA GLU A 64 -10.23 -19.30 29.75
C GLU A 64 -9.59 -19.26 31.15
N ARG A 65 -8.42 -18.62 31.28
CA ARG A 65 -7.74 -18.50 32.56
C ARG A 65 -8.65 -17.90 33.64
N LEU A 66 -9.35 -16.80 33.33
CA LEU A 66 -10.27 -16.15 34.26
C LEU A 66 -11.44 -17.05 34.65
N ALA A 67 -11.95 -17.88 33.72
CA ALA A 67 -12.98 -18.85 34.01
C ALA A 67 -12.46 -19.96 34.94
N LEU A 68 -11.23 -20.43 34.75
CA LEU A 68 -10.60 -21.40 35.66
C LEU A 68 -10.35 -20.82 37.06
N ASP A 69 -9.83 -19.59 37.15
CA ASP A 69 -9.68 -18.89 38.42
C ASP A 69 -11.04 -18.74 39.13
N ARG A 70 -12.12 -18.48 38.37
CA ARG A 70 -13.49 -18.47 38.90
C ARG A 70 -13.95 -19.84 39.40
N ALA A 71 -13.70 -20.91 38.64
CA ALA A 71 -14.05 -22.27 39.07
C ALA A 71 -13.37 -22.66 40.39
N ALA A 72 -12.15 -22.16 40.62
CA ALA A 72 -11.45 -22.34 41.89
C ALA A 72 -12.10 -21.61 43.08
N PHE A 73 -12.81 -20.49 42.85
CA PHE A 73 -13.63 -19.86 43.89
C PHE A 73 -14.93 -20.63 44.15
N GLU A 74 -15.42 -21.35 43.15
CA GLU A 74 -16.62 -22.20 43.22
C GLU A 74 -16.27 -23.63 43.70
N LEU A 75 -15.05 -23.87 44.18
CA LEU A 75 -14.56 -25.18 44.63
C LEU A 75 -15.53 -25.87 45.59
N GLY A 76 -15.87 -27.12 45.31
CA GLY A 76 -16.78 -27.92 46.14
C GLY A 76 -18.26 -27.58 45.96
N THR A 77 -18.60 -26.63 45.09
CA THR A 77 -19.99 -26.37 44.67
C THR A 77 -20.32 -27.13 43.37
N PRO A 78 -21.60 -27.40 43.08
CA PRO A 78 -22.03 -28.00 41.82
C PRO A 78 -21.68 -27.15 40.57
N ASP A 79 -21.48 -25.83 40.76
CA ASP A 79 -21.28 -24.88 39.66
C ASP A 79 -19.85 -24.93 39.08
N ALA A 80 -18.87 -25.40 39.86
CA ALA A 80 -17.47 -25.46 39.43
C ALA A 80 -17.28 -26.26 38.13
N ALA A 81 -18.00 -27.37 37.97
CA ALA A 81 -17.94 -28.20 36.76
C ALA A 81 -18.41 -27.42 35.52
N ALA A 82 -19.55 -26.72 35.62
CA ALA A 82 -20.08 -25.91 34.52
C ALA A 82 -19.15 -24.74 34.16
N THR A 83 -18.47 -24.15 35.15
CA THR A 83 -17.48 -23.08 34.91
C THR A 83 -16.21 -23.61 34.23
N ILE A 84 -15.77 -24.83 34.55
CA ILE A 84 -14.67 -25.52 33.86
C ILE A 84 -15.04 -25.84 32.42
N ASP A 85 -16.26 -26.35 32.16
CA ASP A 85 -16.74 -26.59 30.80
C ASP A 85 -16.76 -25.30 29.97
N ARG A 86 -17.16 -24.18 30.59
CA ARG A 86 -17.08 -22.86 29.95
C ARG A 86 -15.64 -22.47 29.64
N ALA A 87 -14.67 -22.77 30.52
CA ALA A 87 -13.26 -22.51 30.25
C ALA A 87 -12.78 -23.29 29.02
N HIS A 88 -13.10 -24.58 28.92
CA HIS A 88 -12.76 -25.41 27.76
C HIS A 88 -13.41 -24.90 26.45
N MET A 89 -14.66 -24.43 26.51
CA MET A 89 -15.31 -23.77 25.37
C MET A 89 -14.56 -22.51 24.92
N LEU A 90 -14.11 -21.68 25.87
CA LEU A 90 -13.32 -20.47 25.57
C LEU A 90 -11.96 -20.81 24.97
N ARG A 91 -11.30 -21.88 25.47
CA ARG A 91 -10.09 -22.44 24.86
C ARG A 91 -10.32 -22.81 23.40
N GLY A 92 -11.40 -23.55 23.11
CA GLY A 92 -11.73 -23.94 21.73
C GLY A 92 -11.85 -22.73 20.79
N VAL A 93 -12.47 -21.65 21.24
CA VAL A 93 -12.56 -20.40 20.46
C VAL A 93 -11.19 -19.75 20.27
N SER A 94 -10.34 -19.73 21.31
CA SER A 94 -8.95 -19.27 21.22
C SER A 94 -8.16 -20.04 20.15
N ASP A 95 -8.22 -21.37 20.21
CA ASP A 95 -7.51 -22.25 19.28
C ASP A 95 -8.01 -22.09 17.84
N ASP A 96 -9.29 -21.82 17.63
CA ASP A 96 -9.84 -21.56 16.30
C ASP A 96 -9.33 -20.26 15.70
N TYR A 97 -9.17 -19.20 16.50
CA TYR A 97 -8.52 -17.97 16.04
C TYR A 97 -7.03 -18.17 15.80
N TRP A 98 -6.34 -18.94 16.65
CA TRP A 98 -4.95 -19.27 16.44
C TRP A 98 -4.73 -20.06 15.14
N LYS A 99 -5.60 -21.01 14.82
CA LYS A 99 -5.57 -21.73 13.53
C LYS A 99 -5.80 -20.80 12.33
N LYS A 100 -6.71 -19.83 12.45
CA LYS A 100 -6.93 -18.81 11.41
C LYS A 100 -5.68 -17.98 11.18
N TYR A 101 -4.97 -17.60 12.24
CA TYR A 101 -3.68 -16.92 12.13
C TYR A 101 -2.65 -17.81 11.41
N MET A 102 -2.48 -19.06 11.82
CA MET A 102 -1.54 -20.02 11.22
C MET A 102 -1.82 -20.38 9.75
N ALA A 103 -3.04 -20.12 9.27
CA ALA A 103 -3.41 -20.34 7.87
C ALA A 103 -2.98 -19.19 6.94
N LEU A 104 -2.56 -18.05 7.50
CA LEU A 104 -2.10 -16.89 6.75
C LEU A 104 -0.61 -17.03 6.39
N PRO A 105 -0.15 -16.35 5.33
CA PRO A 105 1.26 -16.35 4.98
C PRO A 105 2.11 -15.71 6.09
N HIS A 106 3.24 -16.36 6.41
CA HIS A 106 4.20 -15.88 7.40
C HIS A 106 5.60 -15.78 6.79
N GLY A 107 6.33 -14.72 7.13
CA GLY A 107 7.77 -14.64 6.87
C GLY A 107 8.58 -15.57 7.79
N GLY A 108 9.87 -15.77 7.48
CA GLY A 108 10.71 -16.69 8.25
C GLY A 108 10.84 -16.36 9.74
N GLU A 109 11.06 -15.09 10.08
CA GLU A 109 11.14 -14.66 11.49
C GLU A 109 9.77 -14.67 12.17
N GLU A 110 8.70 -14.34 11.44
CA GLU A 110 7.33 -14.44 11.97
C GLU A 110 6.97 -15.88 12.33
N ALA A 111 7.27 -16.83 11.44
CA ALA A 111 7.03 -18.24 11.67
C ALA A 111 7.78 -18.76 12.91
N ARG A 112 9.00 -18.27 13.14
CA ARG A 112 9.78 -18.61 14.35
C ARG A 112 9.12 -18.09 15.62
N LEU A 113 8.64 -16.84 15.61
CA LEU A 113 7.92 -16.24 16.75
C LEU A 113 6.58 -16.95 17.00
N ALA A 114 5.85 -17.26 15.93
CA ALA A 114 4.61 -18.02 16.00
C ALA A 114 4.80 -19.42 16.62
N GLN A 115 5.92 -20.09 16.33
CA GLN A 115 6.24 -21.38 16.96
C GLN A 115 6.51 -21.25 18.47
N ASP A 116 7.17 -20.18 18.92
CA ASP A 116 7.36 -19.90 20.35
C ASP A 116 6.00 -19.67 21.04
N VAL A 117 5.11 -18.90 20.41
CA VAL A 117 3.73 -18.72 20.90
C VAL A 117 2.99 -20.05 20.95
N ALA A 118 3.06 -20.88 19.90
CA ALA A 118 2.41 -22.17 19.86
C ALA A 118 2.89 -23.10 20.99
N ALA A 119 4.20 -23.14 21.27
CA ALA A 119 4.76 -23.91 22.37
C ALA A 119 4.25 -23.43 23.74
N ARG A 120 4.11 -22.10 23.92
CA ARG A 120 3.57 -21.52 25.16
C ARG A 120 2.07 -21.73 25.32
N ARG A 121 1.31 -21.73 24.23
CA ARG A 121 -0.12 -22.11 24.23
C ARG A 121 -0.30 -23.55 24.68
N GLU A 122 0.50 -24.47 24.14
CA GLU A 122 0.47 -25.87 24.55
C GLU A 122 0.83 -26.04 26.05
N ALA A 123 1.87 -25.35 26.52
CA ALA A 123 2.23 -25.37 27.94
C ALA A 123 1.11 -24.81 28.84
N LEU A 124 0.44 -23.75 28.40
CA LEU A 124 -0.73 -23.20 29.10
C LEU A 124 -1.87 -24.22 29.17
N HIS A 125 -2.19 -24.89 28.06
CA HIS A 125 -3.25 -25.91 28.00
C HIS A 125 -2.99 -27.06 28.98
N GLN A 126 -1.77 -27.57 29.03
CA GLN A 126 -1.37 -28.63 29.95
C GLN A 126 -1.54 -28.21 31.43
N ILE A 127 -1.12 -26.98 31.77
CA ILE A 127 -1.24 -26.45 33.14
C ILE A 127 -2.70 -26.17 33.49
N ALA A 128 -3.48 -25.64 32.55
CA ALA A 128 -4.91 -25.40 32.70
C ALA A 128 -5.67 -26.71 32.94
N ASP A 129 -5.33 -27.79 32.22
CA ASP A 129 -5.96 -29.10 32.43
C ASP A 129 -5.62 -29.69 33.80
N GLN A 130 -4.37 -29.59 34.23
CA GLN A 130 -3.95 -30.00 35.59
C GLN A 130 -4.69 -29.19 36.67
N PHE A 131 -4.91 -27.90 36.42
CA PHE A 131 -5.65 -27.05 37.34
C PHE A 131 -7.14 -27.38 37.37
N SER A 132 -7.78 -27.64 36.23
CA SER A 132 -9.16 -28.13 36.15
C SER A 132 -9.35 -29.41 36.97
N VAL A 133 -8.43 -30.38 36.86
CA VAL A 133 -8.46 -31.61 37.68
C VAL A 133 -8.38 -31.30 39.17
N THR A 134 -7.51 -30.37 39.56
CA THR A 134 -7.35 -29.94 40.97
C THR A 134 -8.64 -29.31 41.52
N VAL A 135 -9.32 -28.50 40.71
CA VAL A 135 -10.59 -27.88 41.09
C VAL A 135 -11.69 -28.93 41.18
N GLN A 136 -11.78 -29.86 40.21
CA GLN A 136 -12.77 -30.94 40.23
C GLN A 136 -12.59 -31.89 41.42
N SER A 137 -11.35 -32.16 41.85
CA SER A 137 -11.09 -33.01 43.00
C SER A 137 -11.41 -32.34 44.34
N GLY A 138 -11.73 -31.05 44.37
CA GLY A 138 -12.00 -30.31 45.61
C GLY A 138 -10.76 -30.11 46.50
N ASP A 139 -9.54 -30.26 45.96
CA ASP A 139 -8.31 -30.26 46.76
C ASP A 139 -7.83 -28.82 47.02
N GLN A 140 -8.40 -28.20 48.06
CA GLN A 140 -8.11 -26.81 48.44
C GLN A 140 -6.62 -26.54 48.70
N THR A 141 -5.84 -27.56 49.09
CA THR A 141 -4.42 -27.39 49.40
C THR A 141 -3.57 -27.12 48.15
N LYS A 142 -4.02 -27.61 46.98
CA LYS A 142 -3.31 -27.45 45.70
C LYS A 142 -3.79 -26.27 44.86
N VAL A 143 -4.97 -25.72 45.16
CA VAL A 143 -5.58 -24.62 44.39
C VAL A 143 -4.65 -23.41 44.27
N ALA A 144 -4.03 -22.97 45.38
CA ALA A 144 -3.16 -21.80 45.36
C ALA A 144 -1.92 -22.01 44.47
N ALA A 145 -1.31 -23.19 44.52
CA ALA A 145 -0.17 -23.54 43.68
C ALA A 145 -0.56 -23.66 42.20
N GLY A 146 -1.71 -24.27 41.92
CA GLY A 146 -2.25 -24.43 40.56
C GLY A 146 -2.61 -23.10 39.90
N SER A 147 -3.31 -22.21 40.62
CA SER A 147 -3.66 -20.86 40.10
C SER A 147 -2.39 -20.03 39.84
N LYS A 148 -1.37 -20.15 40.70
CA LYS A 148 -0.07 -19.52 40.46
C LYS A 148 0.61 -20.06 39.21
N ALA A 149 0.66 -21.37 39.01
CA ALA A 149 1.24 -21.99 37.82
C ALA A 149 0.48 -21.58 36.54
N LEU A 150 -0.86 -21.55 36.59
CA LEU A 150 -1.71 -21.10 35.50
C LEU A 150 -1.43 -19.64 35.13
N LYS A 151 -1.29 -18.77 36.14
CA LYS A 151 -0.88 -17.37 35.94
C LYS A 151 0.49 -17.27 35.27
N GLU A 152 1.50 -17.98 35.78
CA GLU A 152 2.86 -17.92 35.24
C GLU A 152 2.92 -18.42 33.79
N ALA A 153 2.17 -19.48 33.46
CA ALA A 153 2.04 -19.99 32.10
C ALA A 153 1.41 -18.96 31.16
N TYR A 154 0.30 -18.35 31.58
CA TYR A 154 -0.36 -17.31 30.82
C TYR A 154 0.52 -16.07 30.64
N ASP A 155 1.21 -15.62 31.69
CA ASP A 155 2.13 -14.48 31.61
C ASP A 155 3.28 -14.79 30.63
N GLY A 156 3.70 -16.06 30.54
CA GLY A 156 4.63 -16.55 29.54
C GLY A 156 4.08 -16.47 28.11
N LEU A 157 2.83 -16.88 27.89
CA LEU A 157 2.13 -16.78 26.61
C LEU A 157 1.95 -15.31 26.19
N SER A 158 1.39 -14.46 27.04
CA SER A 158 1.12 -13.05 26.74
C SER A 158 2.39 -12.27 26.40
N LYS A 159 3.53 -12.61 27.02
CA LYS A 159 4.84 -12.04 26.62
C LYS A 159 5.25 -12.42 25.21
N ALA A 160 5.00 -13.66 24.79
CA ALA A 160 5.33 -14.10 23.44
C ALA A 160 4.36 -13.53 22.40
N ASP A 161 3.06 -13.49 22.70
CA ASP A 161 2.05 -12.79 21.89
C ASP A 161 2.44 -11.32 21.70
N ALA A 162 2.89 -10.62 22.76
CA ALA A 162 3.35 -9.24 22.66
C ALA A 162 4.62 -9.05 21.81
N VAL A 163 5.55 -10.02 21.81
CA VAL A 163 6.73 -9.99 20.93
C VAL A 163 6.31 -10.19 19.47
N LEU A 164 5.38 -11.11 19.21
CA LEU A 164 4.83 -11.35 17.88
C LEU A 164 4.05 -10.13 17.36
N ASP A 165 3.18 -9.54 18.17
CA ASP A 165 2.43 -8.32 17.84
C ASP A 165 3.38 -7.16 17.51
N LYS A 166 4.40 -6.93 18.33
CA LYS A 166 5.42 -5.90 18.07
C LYS A 166 6.15 -6.15 16.75
N PHE A 167 6.44 -7.40 16.42
CA PHE A 167 7.07 -7.77 15.16
C PHE A 167 6.16 -7.45 13.98
N GLN A 168 4.88 -7.84 14.04
CA GLN A 168 3.89 -7.52 13.01
C GLN A 168 3.71 -6.02 12.82
N MET A 169 3.62 -5.25 13.91
CA MET A 169 3.54 -3.79 13.87
C MET A 169 4.79 -3.17 13.22
N THR A 170 5.98 -3.69 13.52
CA THR A 170 7.24 -3.22 12.94
C THR A 170 7.31 -3.52 11.44
N GLN A 171 6.86 -4.70 11.01
CA GLN A 171 6.77 -5.05 9.59
C GLN A 171 5.78 -4.16 8.85
N ALA A 172 4.59 -3.94 9.43
CA ALA A 172 3.58 -3.06 8.86
C ALA A 172 4.10 -1.62 8.70
N GLN A 173 4.78 -1.08 9.72
CA GLN A 173 5.40 0.25 9.66
C GLN A 173 6.45 0.33 8.56
N LYS A 174 7.32 -0.68 8.45
CA LYS A 174 8.32 -0.73 7.39
C LYS A 174 7.69 -0.76 5.99
N GLY A 175 6.66 -1.60 5.80
CA GLY A 175 5.93 -1.67 4.53
C GLY A 175 5.28 -0.33 4.18
N PHE A 176 4.71 0.36 5.16
CA PHE A 176 4.16 1.71 4.99
C PHE A 176 5.23 2.73 4.60
N ASP A 177 6.37 2.74 5.29
CA ASP A 177 7.48 3.67 5.01
C ASP A 177 8.06 3.45 3.61
N ASP A 178 8.24 2.19 3.19
CA ASP A 178 8.70 1.82 1.86
C ASP A 178 7.70 2.27 0.77
N ALA A 179 6.39 2.07 1.00
CA ALA A 179 5.34 2.53 0.11
C ALA A 179 5.31 4.07 0.01
N GLN A 180 5.47 4.77 1.13
CA GLN A 180 5.51 6.24 1.19
C GLN A 180 6.74 6.80 0.47
N ALA A 181 7.91 6.17 0.62
CA ALA A 181 9.12 6.54 -0.09
C ALA A 181 8.96 6.36 -1.61
N ALA A 182 8.42 5.22 -2.05
CA ALA A 182 8.13 4.96 -3.45
C ALA A 182 7.11 5.96 -4.04
N PHE A 183 6.06 6.29 -3.28
CA PHE A 183 5.08 7.30 -3.68
C PHE A 183 5.71 8.69 -3.83
N SER A 184 6.57 9.09 -2.89
CA SER A 184 7.29 10.36 -2.96
C SER A 184 8.17 10.47 -4.20
N GLN A 185 8.93 9.41 -4.52
CA GLN A 185 9.77 9.34 -5.71
C GLN A 185 8.93 9.44 -7.00
N LEU A 186 7.83 8.67 -7.10
CA LEU A 186 6.92 8.74 -8.23
C LEU A 186 6.29 10.12 -8.39
N ARG A 187 5.91 10.76 -7.28
CA ARG A 187 5.34 12.11 -7.29
C ARG A 187 6.35 13.13 -7.83
N ILE A 188 7.60 13.09 -7.40
CA ILE A 188 8.66 13.98 -7.91
C ILE A 188 8.87 13.76 -9.40
N ALA A 189 8.93 12.50 -9.85
CA ALA A 189 9.06 12.15 -11.26
C ALA A 189 7.89 12.68 -12.11
N CYS A 190 6.65 12.54 -11.62
CA CYS A 190 5.46 13.08 -12.28
C CYS A 190 5.50 14.62 -12.39
N ILE A 191 5.90 15.31 -11.31
CA ILE A 191 6.03 16.78 -11.32
C ILE A 191 7.11 17.21 -12.34
N ALA A 192 8.26 16.54 -12.35
CA ALA A 192 9.32 16.82 -13.31
C ALA A 192 8.86 16.60 -14.76
N ALA A 193 8.18 15.48 -15.04
CA ALA A 193 7.63 15.19 -16.36
C ALA A 193 6.58 16.22 -16.80
N LEU A 194 5.72 16.68 -15.88
CA LEU A 194 4.72 17.72 -16.14
C LEU A 194 5.39 19.06 -16.49
N LEU A 195 6.41 19.47 -15.75
CA LEU A 195 7.15 20.71 -16.04
C LEU A 195 7.84 20.66 -17.40
N VAL A 196 8.45 19.52 -17.75
CA VAL A 196 9.04 19.29 -19.08
C VAL A 196 7.97 19.37 -20.17
N GLY A 197 6.80 18.75 -19.96
CA GLY A 197 5.68 18.79 -20.89
C GLY A 197 5.15 20.20 -21.13
N ILE A 198 4.96 21.00 -20.06
CA ILE A 198 4.55 22.41 -20.17
C ILE A 198 5.61 23.21 -20.93
N GLY A 199 6.89 23.04 -20.60
CA GLY A 199 7.99 23.73 -21.27
C GLY A 199 8.05 23.40 -22.77
N ALA A 200 7.90 22.14 -23.13
CA ALA A 200 7.86 21.70 -24.52
C ALA A 200 6.62 22.20 -25.27
N ALA A 201 5.45 22.24 -24.63
CA ALA A 201 4.23 22.79 -25.21
C ALA A 201 4.35 24.30 -25.46
N ALA A 202 4.89 25.05 -24.50
CA ALA A 202 5.15 26.48 -24.65
C ALA A 202 6.16 26.75 -25.78
N TYR A 203 7.28 26.02 -25.81
CA TYR A 203 8.28 26.11 -26.87
C TYR A 203 7.66 25.82 -28.25
N SER A 204 6.85 24.76 -28.34
CA SER A 204 6.16 24.38 -29.57
C SER A 204 5.20 25.46 -30.04
N PHE A 205 4.40 26.03 -29.13
CA PHE A 205 3.47 27.13 -29.43
C PHE A 205 4.21 28.35 -30.00
N PHE A 206 5.28 28.81 -29.34
CA PHE A 206 6.06 29.95 -29.82
C PHE A 206 6.76 29.67 -31.16
N SER A 207 7.32 28.47 -31.32
CA SER A 207 8.00 28.05 -32.56
C SER A 207 7.02 27.99 -33.74
N LEU A 208 5.84 27.40 -33.55
CA LEU A 208 4.81 27.27 -34.59
C LEU A 208 4.18 28.62 -34.92
N ARG A 209 3.86 29.45 -33.89
CA ARG A 209 3.35 30.81 -34.09
C ARG A 209 4.31 31.63 -34.92
N ARG A 210 5.61 31.61 -34.61
CA ARG A 210 6.62 32.32 -35.38
C ARG A 210 6.83 31.71 -36.77
N ALA A 211 6.62 30.41 -36.94
CA ALA A 211 6.75 29.72 -38.23
C ALA A 211 5.60 29.96 -39.20
N ILE A 212 4.38 30.10 -38.69
CA ILE A 212 3.17 30.14 -39.52
C ILE A 212 2.52 31.53 -39.49
N ALA A 213 2.26 32.09 -38.30
CA ALA A 213 1.43 33.29 -38.16
C ALA A 213 2.12 34.55 -38.68
N GLU A 214 3.44 34.69 -38.45
CA GLU A 214 4.22 35.83 -38.96
C GLU A 214 4.27 35.82 -40.51
N PRO A 215 4.73 34.76 -41.19
CA PRO A 215 4.78 34.74 -42.66
C PRO A 215 3.41 34.80 -43.33
N LEU A 216 2.38 34.23 -42.70
CA LEU A 216 1.01 34.30 -43.21
C LEU A 216 0.47 35.74 -43.18
N GLY A 217 0.79 36.50 -42.12
CA GLY A 217 0.46 37.92 -42.04
C GLY A 217 1.17 38.76 -43.12
N GLU A 218 2.44 38.47 -43.38
CA GLU A 218 3.21 39.10 -44.47
C GLU A 218 2.61 38.78 -45.84
N ALA A 219 2.26 37.51 -46.09
CA ALA A 219 1.61 37.07 -47.33
C ALA A 219 0.25 37.76 -47.55
N LEU A 220 -0.62 37.76 -46.54
CA LEU A 220 -1.92 38.43 -46.60
C LEU A 220 -1.78 39.93 -46.85
N GLY A 221 -0.81 40.59 -46.21
CA GLY A 221 -0.53 42.00 -46.42
C GLY A 221 -0.02 42.33 -47.83
N ALA A 222 0.76 41.44 -48.43
CA ALA A 222 1.18 41.55 -49.83
C ALA A 222 0.00 41.37 -50.79
N PHE A 223 -0.83 40.35 -50.59
CA PHE A 223 -2.02 40.13 -51.42
C PHE A 223 -3.04 41.27 -51.31
N HIS A 224 -3.21 41.86 -50.13
CA HIS A 224 -4.09 43.02 -49.95
C HIS A 224 -3.58 44.25 -50.72
N ALA A 225 -2.25 44.46 -50.77
CA ALA A 225 -1.65 45.54 -51.54
C ALA A 225 -1.81 45.32 -53.05
N ILE A 226 -1.65 44.08 -53.52
CA ILE A 226 -1.89 43.70 -54.92
C ILE A 226 -3.36 43.92 -55.28
N ALA A 227 -4.29 43.49 -54.43
CA ALA A 227 -5.73 43.70 -54.64
C ALA A 227 -6.12 45.20 -54.64
N ALA A 228 -5.39 46.01 -53.89
CA ALA A 228 -5.53 47.48 -53.88
C ALA A 228 -4.77 48.17 -55.04
N GLY A 229 -4.11 47.41 -55.93
CA GLY A 229 -3.41 47.92 -57.11
C GLY A 229 -1.98 48.41 -56.88
N ASP A 230 -1.38 48.20 -55.70
CA ASP A 230 -0.01 48.60 -55.40
C ASP A 230 0.98 47.42 -55.58
N LEU A 231 1.58 47.35 -56.77
CA LEU A 231 2.56 46.32 -57.15
C LEU A 231 4.00 46.66 -56.71
N ARG A 232 4.23 47.79 -56.05
CA ARG A 232 5.59 48.27 -55.72
C ARG A 232 6.14 47.68 -54.42
N ARG A 233 5.33 46.90 -53.68
CA ARG A 233 5.76 46.25 -52.44
C ARG A 233 6.66 45.05 -52.75
N PRO A 234 7.94 45.05 -52.31
CA PRO A 234 8.82 43.91 -52.51
C PRO A 234 8.38 42.73 -51.62
N VAL A 235 8.21 41.55 -52.21
CA VAL A 235 7.99 40.29 -51.47
C VAL A 235 9.36 39.78 -51.01
N VAL A 236 9.67 39.92 -49.72
CA VAL A 236 10.96 39.49 -49.16
C VAL A 236 10.84 38.07 -48.62
N VAL A 237 11.38 37.10 -49.36
CA VAL A 237 11.45 35.70 -48.90
C VAL A 237 12.57 35.55 -47.89
N ARG A 238 12.22 35.53 -46.60
CA ARG A 238 13.19 35.38 -45.49
C ARG A 238 13.42 33.94 -45.04
N ARG A 239 12.59 33.00 -45.49
CA ARG A 239 12.58 31.61 -45.02
C ARG A 239 12.74 30.61 -46.14
N ASN A 240 13.27 29.45 -45.81
CA ASN A 240 13.52 28.34 -46.74
C ASN A 240 12.74 27.10 -46.27
N ASP A 241 11.45 27.31 -45.96
CA ASP A 241 10.43 26.33 -45.57
C ASP A 241 9.21 26.46 -46.51
N GLU A 242 8.12 25.72 -46.26
CA GLU A 242 6.94 25.72 -47.12
C GLU A 242 6.32 27.12 -47.31
N MET A 243 6.41 28.01 -46.31
CA MET A 243 5.94 29.40 -46.45
C MET A 243 6.89 30.26 -47.27
N GLY A 244 8.21 30.00 -47.17
CA GLY A 244 9.21 30.60 -48.04
C GLY A 244 9.06 30.21 -49.50
N GLN A 245 8.73 28.95 -49.78
CA GLN A 245 8.39 28.48 -51.14
C GLN A 245 7.11 29.14 -51.64
N LEU A 246 6.08 29.25 -50.79
CA LEU A 246 4.80 29.87 -51.16
C LEU A 246 4.95 31.38 -51.47
N LEU A 247 5.81 32.08 -50.75
CA LEU A 247 6.11 33.50 -51.01
C LEU A 247 7.11 33.71 -52.16
N GLY A 248 7.92 32.71 -52.49
CA GLY A 248 8.93 32.77 -53.55
C GLY A 248 8.43 32.39 -54.95
N GLY A 249 7.37 31.59 -55.03
CA GLY A 249 6.85 31.03 -56.28
C GLY A 249 7.47 29.69 -56.62
#